data_AF-D1W182-F1
#
_entry.id   AF-D1W182-F1
#
_cell.length_a   1.000
_cell.length_b   1.000
_cell.length_c   1.000
_cell.angle_alpha   90.00
_cell.angle_beta   90.00
_cell.angle_gamma   90.00
#
_symmetry.space_group_name_H-M   'P 1'
#
loop_
_entity.id
_entity.type
_entity.pdbx_description
1 polymer ?
#
loop_
_entity_poly.entity_id
_entity_poly.type
_entity_poly.pdbx_seq_one_letter_code
_entity_poly.pdbx_strand_id
1 'polypeptide(L)'
;MTPQKNRIKINDNLYNLYKFIDEIIVSPKHLLKKWSLITNQTPAAKLGYIGQHLASLITGVPGTGSGARGDDLSDGSEVKSCNKVDQADKCKKCGARVMRYEESCPNCNSTDILRKDDSKWLFTVRSQAELEQYLNMDRIILILMDYPNFVNRDYKDIRILCFEIYPKEDRGKVFCDLISNHYNNIYLPKLTANLKTNPMNLHPWSYQFYKCNPIKIFECTVKDIDTNPQIQIDMKHYIKPSQERDARFPVVPMPTSLLKVEEWDELLAKANYDTEIAPLLSDPITSIVAFKKLSKKKKEESLPYLSEKLRNYLSLRKIVSVVQKSRYSRSEDRKG
;
A
#
# COMPACT_ATOMS: atom_id res chain seq x y z
N MET A 1 -1.87 -14.36 16.44
CA MET A 1 -0.83 -13.79 15.58
C MET A 1 0.26 -13.13 16.43
N THR A 2 1.42 -13.77 16.54
CA THR A 2 2.43 -13.36 17.52
C THR A 2 3.78 -13.20 16.85
N PRO A 3 4.37 -11.99 16.85
CA PRO A 3 5.76 -11.81 16.43
C PRO A 3 6.68 -12.77 17.19
N GLN A 4 7.62 -13.40 16.50
CA GLN A 4 8.58 -14.34 17.10
C GLN A 4 9.53 -13.56 18.03
N LYS A 5 9.20 -13.48 19.33
CA LYS A 5 9.92 -12.64 20.31
C LYS A 5 11.42 -12.93 20.36
N ASN A 6 11.83 -14.18 20.18
CA ASN A 6 13.23 -14.61 20.11
C ASN A 6 13.99 -14.12 18.86
N ARG A 7 13.29 -13.64 17.83
CA ARG A 7 13.86 -13.06 16.60
C ARG A 7 13.98 -11.53 16.66
N ILE A 8 13.40 -10.89 17.68
CA ILE A 8 13.53 -9.46 17.89
C ILE A 8 14.92 -9.18 18.50
N LYS A 9 15.79 -8.51 17.73
CA LYS A 9 17.20 -8.28 18.09
C LYS A 9 17.64 -6.83 17.98
N ILE A 10 16.85 -5.98 17.31
CA ILE A 10 17.13 -4.54 17.20
C ILE A 10 16.47 -3.84 18.38
N ASN A 11 17.28 -3.11 19.14
CA ASN A 11 16.86 -2.27 20.25
C ASN A 11 16.73 -0.80 19.80
N ASP A 12 16.22 0.07 20.67
CA ASP A 12 16.07 1.52 20.43
C ASP A 12 15.39 1.85 19.10
N ASN A 13 14.35 1.08 18.75
CA ASN A 13 13.71 1.10 17.45
C ASN A 13 13.26 2.50 17.03
N LEU A 14 12.66 3.30 17.93
CA LEU A 14 12.20 4.66 17.61
C LEU A 14 13.36 5.60 17.24
N TYR A 15 14.46 5.53 17.99
CA TYR A 15 15.64 6.34 17.71
C TYR A 15 16.28 5.93 16.38
N ASN A 16 16.43 4.63 16.15
CA ASN A 16 16.97 4.10 14.90
C ASN A 16 16.05 4.39 13.71
N LEU A 17 14.73 4.37 13.89
CA LEU A 17 13.75 4.77 12.87
C LEU A 17 13.91 6.24 12.52
N TYR A 18 13.98 7.12 13.52
CA TYR A 18 14.19 8.55 13.30
C TYR A 18 15.47 8.78 12.50
N LYS A 19 16.60 8.22 12.95
CA LYS A 19 17.89 8.34 12.28
C LYS A 19 17.84 7.80 10.85
N PHE A 20 17.27 6.62 10.65
CA PHE A 20 17.19 6.04 9.32
C PHE A 20 16.36 6.91 8.37
N ILE A 21 15.22 7.44 8.82
CA ILE A 21 14.40 8.34 8.00
C ILE A 21 15.20 9.61 7.67
N ASP A 22 15.89 10.20 8.64
CA ASP A 22 16.69 11.41 8.45
C ASP A 22 17.89 11.19 7.50
N GLU A 23 18.69 10.15 7.77
CA GLU A 23 19.96 9.88 7.09
C GLU A 23 19.77 9.25 5.70
N ILE A 24 18.74 8.41 5.52
CA ILE A 24 18.57 7.58 4.30
C ILE A 24 17.43 8.07 3.40
N ILE A 25 16.43 8.77 3.93
CA ILE A 25 15.29 9.25 3.14
C ILE A 25 15.38 10.76 2.93
N VAL A 26 15.52 11.53 4.01
CA VAL A 26 15.47 13.00 3.97
C VAL A 26 16.75 13.58 3.40
N SER A 27 17.89 13.30 4.05
CA SER A 27 19.19 13.88 3.70
C SER A 27 19.60 13.61 2.25
N PRO A 28 19.48 12.37 1.71
CA PRO A 28 19.87 12.10 0.32
C PRO A 28 18.99 12.82 -0.69
N LYS A 29 17.69 12.99 -0.42
CA LYS A 29 16.78 13.73 -1.31
C LYS A 29 17.20 15.20 -1.42
N HIS A 30 17.55 15.84 -0.30
CA HIS A 30 18.04 17.22 -0.28
C HIS A 30 19.36 17.39 -1.03
N LEU A 31 20.31 16.49 -0.77
CA LEU A 31 21.59 16.49 -1.47
C LEU A 31 21.40 16.30 -2.99
N LEU A 32 20.53 15.38 -3.40
CA LEU A 32 20.26 15.13 -4.81
C LEU A 32 19.44 16.24 -5.47
N LYS A 33 18.58 16.96 -4.74
CA LYS A 33 17.88 18.14 -5.25
C LYS A 33 18.84 19.25 -5.68
N LYS A 34 19.92 19.46 -4.92
CA LYS A 34 21.00 20.37 -5.35
C LYS A 34 21.58 19.96 -6.70
N TRP A 35 21.85 18.67 -6.90
CA TRP A 35 22.41 18.15 -8.15
C TRP A 35 21.39 18.10 -9.28
N SER A 36 20.10 17.88 -9.03
CA SER A 36 19.07 17.86 -10.08
C SER A 36 18.92 19.21 -10.74
N LEU A 37 19.07 20.31 -10.00
CA LEU A 37 19.03 21.66 -10.55
C LEU A 37 20.18 21.91 -11.55
N ILE A 38 21.32 21.23 -11.38
CA ILE A 38 22.50 21.36 -12.25
C ILE A 38 22.43 20.38 -13.42
N THR A 39 22.03 19.13 -13.15
CA THR A 39 22.16 17.99 -14.08
C THR A 39 20.87 17.67 -14.83
N ASN A 40 19.76 18.29 -14.44
CA ASN A 40 18.41 17.96 -14.87
C ASN A 40 18.04 16.47 -14.68
N GLN A 41 18.70 15.79 -13.74
CA GLN A 41 18.41 14.40 -13.36
C GLN A 41 17.40 14.35 -12.22
N THR A 42 16.75 13.20 -12.06
CA THR A 42 15.82 12.95 -10.95
C THR A 42 16.52 13.06 -9.58
N PRO A 43 16.03 13.91 -8.64
CA PRO A 43 16.57 14.00 -7.28
C PRO A 43 16.04 12.88 -6.38
N ALA A 44 16.19 11.62 -6.84
CA ALA A 44 15.81 10.44 -6.06
C ALA A 44 16.95 9.42 -6.11
N ALA A 45 17.43 9.04 -4.93
CA ALA A 45 18.38 7.95 -4.80
C ALA A 45 17.58 6.65 -4.97
N LYS A 46 17.83 5.91 -6.05
CA LYS A 46 17.21 4.58 -6.22
C LYS A 46 17.92 3.57 -5.32
N LEU A 47 17.61 3.62 -4.02
CA LEU A 47 18.14 2.70 -3.04
C LEU A 47 17.30 1.42 -3.06
N GLY A 48 17.93 0.30 -3.40
CA GLY A 48 17.34 -1.01 -3.21
C GLY A 48 17.10 -1.27 -1.72
N TYR A 49 16.04 -2.00 -1.40
CA TYR A 49 15.81 -2.57 -0.05
C TYR A 49 15.52 -1.58 1.10
N ILE A 50 15.26 -0.28 0.85
CA ILE A 50 14.81 0.66 1.91
C ILE A 50 13.64 0.08 2.70
N GLY A 51 12.67 -0.54 2.02
CA GLY A 51 11.52 -1.16 2.66
C GLY A 51 11.88 -2.27 3.65
N GLN A 52 12.91 -3.07 3.36
CA GLN A 52 13.38 -4.14 4.25
C GLN A 52 14.10 -3.57 5.48
N HIS A 53 14.88 -2.49 5.32
CA HIS A 53 15.48 -1.78 6.45
C HIS A 53 14.42 -1.16 7.35
N LEU A 54 13.44 -0.44 6.78
CA LEU A 54 12.30 0.10 7.53
C LEU A 54 11.54 -1.01 8.24
N ALA A 55 11.21 -2.10 7.56
CA ALA A 55 10.55 -3.25 8.17
C ALA A 55 11.35 -3.82 9.34
N SER A 56 12.68 -3.94 9.20
CA SER A 56 13.55 -4.42 10.28
C SER A 56 13.51 -3.50 11.50
N LEU A 57 13.61 -2.19 11.28
CA LEU A 57 13.58 -1.20 12.36
C LEU A 57 12.21 -1.12 13.04
N ILE A 58 11.11 -1.20 12.27
CA ILE A 58 9.73 -1.17 12.79
C ILE A 58 9.44 -2.43 13.62
N THR A 59 9.79 -3.60 13.10
CA THR A 59 9.46 -4.89 13.73
C THR A 59 10.51 -5.36 14.74
N GLY A 60 11.68 -4.73 14.78
CA GLY A 60 12.82 -5.13 15.59
C GLY A 60 13.51 -6.42 15.14
N VAL A 61 13.10 -7.01 14.02
CA VAL A 61 13.65 -8.25 13.48
C VAL A 61 14.66 -7.91 12.39
N PRO A 62 15.94 -8.33 12.51
CA PRO A 62 16.93 -8.08 11.46
C PRO A 62 16.68 -8.94 10.23
N GLY A 63 17.19 -8.51 9.08
CA GLY A 63 17.27 -9.33 7.87
C GLY A 63 18.31 -10.45 7.95
N THR A 64 18.38 -11.26 6.90
CA THR A 64 19.32 -12.41 6.79
C THR A 64 20.68 -12.06 6.18
N GLY A 65 20.83 -10.87 5.60
CA GLY A 65 22.07 -10.48 4.90
C GLY A 65 22.30 -11.23 3.58
N SER A 66 21.27 -11.88 3.03
CA SER A 66 21.38 -12.81 1.90
C SER A 66 21.51 -12.16 0.52
N GLY A 67 21.59 -10.82 0.43
CA GLY A 67 21.63 -10.11 -0.86
C GLY A 67 20.41 -10.39 -1.75
N ALA A 68 19.21 -10.48 -1.13
CA ALA A 68 17.93 -10.80 -1.77
C ALA A 68 17.81 -12.24 -2.30
N ARG A 69 18.52 -13.20 -1.70
CA ARG A 69 18.47 -14.64 -2.05
C ARG A 69 17.91 -15.52 -0.93
N GLY A 70 17.27 -14.93 0.07
CA GLY A 70 16.64 -15.62 1.19
C GLY A 70 15.58 -14.72 1.81
N ASP A 71 15.12 -15.07 3.01
CA ASP A 71 14.05 -14.33 3.69
C ASP A 71 14.43 -12.87 3.92
N ASP A 72 13.46 -11.98 3.69
CA ASP A 72 13.64 -10.55 3.90
C ASP A 72 13.96 -10.24 5.37
N LEU A 73 13.22 -10.88 6.29
CA LEU A 73 13.49 -10.84 7.73
C LEU A 73 13.87 -12.23 8.27
N SER A 74 14.71 -12.26 9.30
CA SER A 74 15.25 -13.50 9.91
C SER A 74 14.23 -14.36 10.66
N ASP A 75 12.96 -13.93 10.71
CA ASP A 75 11.82 -14.71 11.22
C ASP A 75 10.96 -15.33 10.10
N GLY A 76 11.36 -15.18 8.84
CA GLY A 76 10.62 -15.67 7.68
C GLY A 76 9.52 -14.73 7.17
N SER A 77 9.45 -13.49 7.66
CA SER A 77 8.49 -12.50 7.14
C SER A 77 8.88 -12.01 5.75
N GLU A 78 7.90 -11.89 4.86
CA GLU A 78 8.05 -11.27 3.53
C GLU A 78 7.79 -9.76 3.61
N VAL A 79 8.65 -8.95 2.99
CA VAL A 79 8.51 -7.49 2.96
C VAL A 79 8.21 -7.01 1.54
N LYS A 80 7.07 -6.35 1.36
CA LYS A 80 6.75 -5.62 0.12
C LYS A 80 6.74 -4.12 0.37
N SER A 81 7.50 -3.38 -0.43
CA SER A 81 7.50 -1.92 -0.43
C SER A 81 6.77 -1.34 -1.64
N CYS A 82 5.96 -0.33 -1.41
CA CYS A 82 5.31 0.48 -2.43
C CYS A 82 5.72 1.94 -2.23
N ASN A 83 6.45 2.48 -3.20
CA ASN A 83 6.88 3.87 -3.19
C ASN A 83 6.10 4.66 -4.27
N LYS A 84 5.32 5.65 -3.84
CA LYS A 84 4.60 6.60 -4.68
C LYS A 84 5.30 7.96 -4.77
N VAL A 85 6.26 8.23 -3.89
CA VAL A 85 7.01 9.49 -3.81
C VAL A 85 7.86 9.72 -5.05
N ASP A 86 8.57 8.67 -5.49
CA ASP A 86 9.49 8.72 -6.64
C ASP A 86 8.81 8.36 -7.97
N GLN A 87 7.48 8.32 -7.98
CA GLN A 87 6.73 7.97 -9.17
C GLN A 87 6.75 9.13 -10.19
N ALA A 88 7.33 8.86 -11.37
CA ALA A 88 7.36 9.81 -12.48
C ALA A 88 5.96 10.04 -13.07
N ASP A 89 5.58 11.32 -13.14
CA ASP A 89 4.33 11.79 -13.73
C ASP A 89 4.42 11.81 -15.27
N LYS A 90 3.34 12.25 -15.92
CA LYS A 90 3.27 12.32 -17.39
C LYS A 90 2.61 13.61 -17.85
N CYS A 91 3.27 14.36 -18.73
CA CYS A 91 2.65 15.48 -19.43
C CYS A 91 1.51 14.97 -20.32
N LYS A 92 0.31 15.54 -20.23
CA LYS A 92 -0.81 15.13 -21.10
C LYS A 92 -0.65 15.61 -22.54
N LYS A 93 0.02 16.75 -22.74
CA LYS A 93 0.21 17.35 -24.07
C LYS A 93 1.22 16.59 -24.94
N CYS A 94 2.42 16.31 -24.42
CA CYS A 94 3.50 15.68 -25.21
C CYS A 94 3.89 14.28 -24.72
N GLY A 95 3.31 13.78 -23.61
CA GLY A 95 3.60 12.46 -23.09
C GLY A 95 4.94 12.30 -22.36
N ALA A 96 5.77 13.35 -22.30
CA ALA A 96 7.04 13.35 -21.60
C ALA A 96 6.86 13.06 -20.10
N ARG A 97 7.91 12.49 -19.48
CA ARG A 97 7.95 12.31 -18.02
C ARG A 97 8.16 13.67 -17.36
N VAL A 98 7.48 13.85 -16.24
CA VAL A 98 7.54 15.07 -15.44
C VAL A 98 7.82 14.65 -14.00
N MET A 99 8.76 15.34 -13.37
CA MET A 99 9.11 15.12 -11.98
C MET A 99 8.05 15.71 -11.05
N ARG A 100 7.96 15.17 -9.84
CA ARG A 100 6.91 15.55 -8.90
C ARG A 100 6.96 17.04 -8.51
N TYR A 101 8.16 17.60 -8.39
CA TYR A 101 8.39 19.01 -8.04
C TYR A 101 8.23 19.98 -9.23
N GLU A 102 8.15 19.47 -10.46
CA GLU A 102 8.03 20.33 -11.65
C GLU A 102 6.57 20.75 -11.85
N GLU A 103 6.30 22.05 -11.88
CA GLU A 103 4.95 22.59 -12.13
C GLU A 103 4.58 22.62 -13.62
N SER A 104 5.57 22.61 -14.51
CA SER A 104 5.40 22.55 -15.96
C SER A 104 6.29 21.45 -16.58
N CYS A 105 5.88 20.96 -17.75
CA CYS A 105 6.63 19.95 -18.47
C CYS A 105 7.95 20.52 -19.03
N PRO A 106 9.12 19.94 -18.73
CA PRO A 106 10.40 20.46 -19.23
C PRO A 106 10.56 20.39 -20.75
N ASN A 107 9.76 19.56 -21.43
CA ASN A 107 9.83 19.40 -22.89
C ASN A 107 8.93 20.39 -23.67
N CYS A 108 7.76 20.76 -23.14
CA CYS A 108 6.78 21.57 -23.90
C CYS A 108 6.14 22.71 -23.09
N ASN A 109 6.63 22.94 -21.87
CA ASN A 109 6.18 23.93 -20.90
C ASN A 109 4.69 23.87 -20.53
N SER A 110 3.99 22.79 -20.88
CA SER A 110 2.59 22.59 -20.50
C SER A 110 2.47 22.30 -19.01
N THR A 111 1.50 22.95 -18.35
CA THR A 111 1.11 22.70 -16.96
C THR A 111 0.07 21.58 -16.82
N ASP A 112 -0.43 21.02 -17.93
CA ASP A 112 -1.39 19.91 -17.91
C ASP A 112 -0.67 18.58 -17.68
N ILE A 113 -0.41 18.30 -16.40
CA ILE A 113 0.33 17.14 -15.93
C ILE A 113 -0.64 16.10 -15.35
N LEU A 114 -0.55 14.86 -15.83
CA LEU A 114 -1.15 13.70 -15.19
C LEU A 114 -0.24 13.22 -14.04
N ARG A 115 -0.62 13.62 -12.82
CA ARG A 115 0.01 13.17 -11.57
C ARG A 115 -0.41 11.73 -11.28
N LYS A 116 0.55 10.82 -11.20
CA LYS A 116 0.29 9.37 -11.07
C LYS A 116 0.25 8.92 -9.61
N ASP A 117 -0.63 7.96 -9.33
CA ASP A 117 -0.82 7.34 -8.02
C ASP A 117 -1.05 5.81 -8.09
N ASP A 118 -0.54 5.17 -9.13
CA ASP A 118 -0.85 3.77 -9.49
C ASP A 118 0.20 2.73 -9.05
N SER A 119 1.15 3.10 -8.19
CA SER A 119 2.08 2.14 -7.56
C SER A 119 1.34 1.08 -6.72
N LYS A 120 1.91 -0.12 -6.64
CA LYS A 120 1.34 -1.29 -5.97
C LYS A 120 2.42 -2.17 -5.35
N TRP A 121 2.04 -2.97 -4.36
CA TRP A 121 2.84 -4.11 -3.94
C TRP A 121 2.72 -5.23 -4.97
N LEU A 122 3.87 -5.81 -5.32
CA LEU A 122 3.97 -6.88 -6.31
C LEU A 122 4.29 -8.20 -5.61
N PHE A 123 3.41 -9.18 -5.76
CA PHE A 123 3.62 -10.54 -5.29
C PHE A 123 3.92 -11.44 -6.48
N THR A 124 5.12 -12.00 -6.49
CA THR A 124 5.55 -12.95 -7.53
C THR A 124 5.21 -14.34 -7.03
N VAL A 125 4.44 -15.09 -7.81
CA VAL A 125 4.15 -16.51 -7.60
C VAL A 125 4.25 -17.22 -8.95
N ARG A 126 5.22 -18.11 -9.09
CA ARG A 126 5.64 -18.73 -10.36
C ARG A 126 5.63 -20.25 -10.32
N SER A 127 5.41 -20.83 -9.15
CA SER A 127 5.36 -22.27 -8.96
C SER A 127 4.38 -22.60 -7.84
N GLN A 128 3.99 -23.86 -7.79
CA GLN A 128 3.18 -24.39 -6.70
C GLN A 128 3.90 -24.25 -5.34
N ALA A 129 5.22 -24.44 -5.31
CA ALA A 129 6.03 -24.27 -4.11
C ALA A 129 6.04 -22.81 -3.62
N GLU A 130 6.17 -21.83 -4.53
CA GLU A 130 6.05 -20.41 -4.16
C GLU A 130 4.65 -20.06 -3.66
N LEU A 131 3.60 -20.65 -4.25
CA LEU A 131 2.23 -20.46 -3.76
C LEU A 131 2.11 -21.00 -2.32
N GLU A 132 2.56 -22.22 -2.08
CA GLU A 132 2.54 -22.86 -0.76
C GLU A 132 3.30 -22.07 0.29
N GLN A 133 4.41 -21.42 -0.07
CA GLN A 133 5.13 -20.51 0.82
C GLN A 133 4.25 -19.36 1.29
N TYR A 134 3.53 -18.69 0.38
CA TYR A 134 2.62 -17.60 0.77
C TYR A 134 1.45 -18.08 1.62
N LEU A 135 0.88 -19.24 1.30
CA LEU A 135 -0.25 -19.82 2.04
C LEU A 135 0.14 -20.19 3.48
N ASN A 136 1.41 -20.55 3.69
CA ASN A 136 1.96 -20.95 4.98
C ASN A 136 2.85 -19.87 5.61
N MET A 137 2.78 -18.62 5.13
CA MET A 137 3.62 -17.55 5.66
C MET A 137 3.07 -17.05 6.98
N ASP A 138 3.94 -16.86 7.97
CA ASP A 138 3.53 -16.31 9.26
C ASP A 138 3.11 -14.85 9.12
N ARG A 139 3.87 -14.06 8.35
CA ARG A 139 3.69 -12.61 8.29
C ARG A 139 4.14 -12.01 6.97
N ILE A 140 3.32 -11.12 6.43
CA ILE A 140 3.66 -10.22 5.33
C ILE A 140 3.66 -8.80 5.86
N ILE A 141 4.73 -8.06 5.56
CA ILE A 141 4.92 -6.66 5.94
C ILE A 141 4.81 -5.80 4.69
N LEU A 142 3.90 -4.83 4.72
CA LEU A 142 3.62 -3.92 3.63
C LEU A 142 4.06 -2.50 4.01
N ILE A 143 5.10 -1.99 3.35
CA ILE A 143 5.55 -0.61 3.50
C ILE A 143 4.95 0.25 2.38
N LEU A 144 4.35 1.39 2.74
CA LEU A 144 3.86 2.40 1.80
C LEU A 144 4.55 3.73 2.09
N MET A 145 5.12 4.34 1.05
CA MET A 145 5.55 5.74 1.07
C MET A 145 4.71 6.52 0.07
N ASP A 146 3.92 7.49 0.54
CA ASP A 146 3.01 8.30 -0.28
C ASP A 146 2.95 9.78 0.13
N TYR A 147 2.19 10.56 -0.64
CA TYR A 147 1.86 11.94 -0.29
C TYR A 147 0.46 11.96 0.34
N PRO A 148 0.31 12.30 1.64
CA PRO A 148 -0.98 12.21 2.32
C PRO A 148 -2.04 13.17 1.73
N ASN A 149 -1.60 14.29 1.14
CA ASN A 149 -2.46 15.30 0.53
C ASN A 149 -2.52 15.21 -1.01
N PHE A 150 -2.25 14.04 -1.59
CA PHE A 150 -2.17 13.86 -3.05
C PHE A 150 -3.38 14.41 -3.80
N VAL A 151 -4.59 14.18 -3.29
CA VAL A 151 -5.86 14.61 -3.92
C VAL A 151 -5.93 16.13 -4.08
N ASN A 152 -5.35 16.87 -3.12
CA ASN A 152 -5.28 18.33 -3.13
C ASN A 152 -4.08 18.86 -3.94
N ARG A 153 -3.35 17.97 -4.64
CA ARG A 153 -2.11 18.27 -5.38
C ARG A 153 -1.03 18.89 -4.52
N ASP A 154 -1.00 18.53 -3.24
CA ASP A 154 0.02 18.94 -2.29
C ASP A 154 0.99 17.78 -2.04
N TYR A 155 2.26 18.03 -2.33
CA TYR A 155 3.35 17.05 -2.31
C TYR A 155 4.46 17.42 -1.32
N LYS A 156 4.18 18.35 -0.38
CA LYS A 156 5.16 18.82 0.60
C LYS A 156 5.44 17.83 1.71
N ASP A 157 4.52 16.91 1.96
CA ASP A 157 4.63 15.92 3.03
C ASP A 157 4.84 14.53 2.46
N ILE A 158 5.75 13.76 3.05
CA ILE A 158 5.84 12.31 2.80
C ILE A 158 5.24 11.58 3.99
N ARG A 159 4.42 10.58 3.73
CA ARG A 159 3.93 9.66 4.75
C ARG A 159 4.50 8.26 4.52
N ILE A 160 4.99 7.65 5.60
CA ILE A 160 5.49 6.28 5.65
C ILE A 160 4.54 5.47 6.53
N LEU A 161 3.97 4.40 5.97
CA LEU A 161 3.07 3.48 6.66
C LEU A 161 3.62 2.06 6.61
N CYS A 162 3.37 1.30 7.68
CA CYS A 162 3.62 -0.13 7.71
C CYS A 162 2.35 -0.88 8.11
N PHE A 163 2.04 -1.93 7.34
CA PHE A 163 0.96 -2.85 7.64
C PHE A 163 1.45 -4.28 7.77
N GLU A 164 0.77 -5.07 8.58
CA GLU A 164 0.95 -6.52 8.69
C GLU A 164 -0.29 -7.26 8.16
N ILE A 165 -0.06 -8.36 7.46
CA ILE A 165 -1.06 -9.39 7.11
C ILE A 165 -0.51 -10.72 7.61
N TYR A 166 -1.37 -11.59 8.11
CA TYR A 166 -1.02 -12.90 8.66
C TYR A 166 -1.70 -14.03 7.88
N PRO A 167 -1.10 -14.53 6.78
CA PRO A 167 -1.74 -15.49 5.87
C PRO A 167 -2.25 -16.78 6.50
N LYS A 168 -1.49 -17.34 7.46
CA LYS A 168 -1.85 -18.57 8.19
C LYS A 168 -3.08 -18.44 9.10
N GLU A 169 -3.47 -17.22 9.44
CA GLU A 169 -4.51 -16.96 10.42
C GLU A 169 -5.85 -16.75 9.69
N ASP A 170 -6.97 -17.17 10.29
CA ASP A 170 -8.29 -17.05 9.68
C ASP A 170 -8.63 -15.62 9.22
N ARG A 171 -8.12 -14.63 9.95
CA ARG A 171 -8.24 -13.22 9.64
C ARG A 171 -7.56 -12.84 8.32
N GLY A 172 -6.43 -13.47 7.98
CA GLY A 172 -5.65 -13.19 6.78
C GLY A 172 -6.03 -14.04 5.56
N LYS A 173 -6.95 -15.01 5.68
CA LYS A 173 -7.29 -15.98 4.63
C LYS A 173 -7.63 -15.38 3.26
N VAL A 174 -8.18 -14.16 3.23
CA VAL A 174 -8.51 -13.50 1.97
C VAL A 174 -7.26 -13.23 1.13
N PHE A 175 -6.11 -12.94 1.75
CA PHE A 175 -4.87 -12.83 1.00
C PHE A 175 -4.54 -14.14 0.28
N CYS A 176 -4.71 -15.28 0.97
CA CYS A 176 -4.53 -16.63 0.42
C CYS A 176 -5.46 -16.89 -0.78
N ASP A 177 -6.72 -16.48 -0.68
CA ASP A 177 -7.68 -16.58 -1.80
C ASP A 177 -7.22 -15.74 -3.01
N LEU A 178 -6.76 -14.50 -2.77
CA LEU A 178 -6.32 -13.61 -3.84
C LEU A 178 -5.09 -14.15 -4.57
N ILE A 179 -4.08 -14.62 -3.83
CA ILE A 179 -2.85 -15.12 -4.44
C ILE A 179 -3.05 -16.48 -5.13
N SER A 180 -3.86 -17.36 -4.56
CA SER A 180 -4.26 -18.63 -5.21
C SER A 180 -5.05 -18.37 -6.48
N ASN A 181 -6.00 -17.43 -6.45
CA ASN A 181 -6.77 -17.05 -7.63
C ASN A 181 -5.88 -16.45 -8.72
N HIS A 182 -4.93 -15.58 -8.35
CA HIS A 182 -3.96 -15.06 -9.32
C HIS A 182 -3.10 -16.17 -9.92
N TYR A 183 -2.59 -17.10 -9.10
CA TYR A 183 -1.79 -18.21 -9.60
C TYR A 183 -2.58 -19.10 -10.59
N ASN A 184 -3.74 -19.60 -10.16
CA ASN A 184 -4.53 -20.57 -10.91
C ASN A 184 -5.24 -19.98 -12.14
N ASN A 185 -5.73 -18.74 -12.03
CA ASN A 185 -6.60 -18.15 -13.05
C ASN A 185 -5.93 -17.04 -13.88
N ILE A 186 -4.72 -16.59 -13.51
CA ILE A 186 -4.00 -15.55 -14.27
C ILE A 186 -2.60 -16.01 -14.66
N TYR A 187 -1.79 -16.50 -13.72
CA TYR A 187 -0.42 -16.90 -13.99
C TYR A 187 -0.35 -18.17 -14.83
N LEU A 188 -0.94 -19.28 -14.36
CA LEU A 188 -0.89 -20.57 -15.05
C LEU A 188 -1.49 -20.51 -16.47
N PRO A 189 -2.69 -19.93 -16.70
CA PRO A 189 -3.25 -19.87 -18.05
C PRO A 189 -2.38 -19.06 -19.02
N LYS A 190 -1.76 -17.96 -18.55
CA LYS A 190 -0.82 -17.18 -19.37
C LYS A 190 0.46 -17.95 -19.65
N LEU A 191 1.01 -18.65 -18.66
CA LEU A 191 2.20 -19.47 -18.83
C LEU A 191 1.96 -20.58 -19.86
N THR A 192 0.86 -21.33 -19.74
CA THR A 192 0.47 -22.40 -20.68
C THR A 192 0.26 -21.88 -22.09
N ALA A 193 -0.29 -20.67 -22.23
CA ALA A 193 -0.46 -19.99 -23.52
C ALA A 193 0.83 -19.30 -24.04
N ASN A 194 1.97 -19.47 -23.37
CA ASN A 194 3.24 -18.82 -23.69
C ASN A 194 3.14 -17.27 -23.78
N LEU A 195 2.30 -16.69 -22.93
CA LEU A 195 2.08 -15.24 -22.84
C LEU A 195 2.92 -14.64 -21.72
N LYS A 196 3.18 -13.33 -21.84
CA LYS A 196 3.85 -12.56 -20.79
C LYS A 196 3.06 -12.64 -19.48
N THR A 197 3.66 -13.24 -18.46
CA THR A 197 3.11 -13.31 -17.11
C THR A 197 3.38 -12.01 -16.35
N ASN A 198 2.61 -11.78 -15.29
CA ASN A 198 2.74 -10.63 -14.42
C ASN A 198 2.56 -11.06 -12.95
N PRO A 199 3.21 -10.36 -12.01
CA PRO A 199 2.94 -10.55 -10.59
C PRO A 199 1.49 -10.19 -10.25
N MET A 200 1.03 -10.65 -9.09
CA MET A 200 -0.21 -10.18 -8.49
C MET A 200 0.00 -8.74 -8.00
N ASN A 201 -0.92 -7.87 -8.38
CA ASN A 201 -0.92 -6.48 -7.95
C ASN A 201 -1.82 -6.33 -6.71
N LEU A 202 -1.27 -5.82 -5.61
CA LEU A 202 -2.07 -5.35 -4.48
C LEU A 202 -1.91 -3.84 -4.35
N HIS A 203 -2.95 -3.10 -4.75
CA HIS A 203 -2.94 -1.65 -4.70
C HIS A 203 -3.25 -1.16 -3.27
N PRO A 204 -2.46 -0.22 -2.72
CA PRO A 204 -2.80 0.46 -1.47
C PRO A 204 -4.22 1.02 -1.52
N TRP A 205 -4.94 0.90 -0.41
CA TRP A 205 -6.30 1.45 -0.25
C TRP A 205 -7.34 0.90 -1.24
N SER A 206 -7.01 -0.17 -1.98
CA SER A 206 -7.99 -0.86 -2.81
C SER A 206 -8.95 -1.70 -1.97
N TYR A 207 -10.11 -2.01 -2.52
CA TYR A 207 -11.06 -2.95 -1.92
C TYR A 207 -10.39 -4.26 -1.50
N GLN A 208 -9.53 -4.84 -2.35
CA GLN A 208 -8.78 -6.05 -2.06
C GLN A 208 -7.81 -5.87 -0.89
N PHE A 209 -7.11 -4.74 -0.80
CA PHE A 209 -6.23 -4.44 0.33
C PHE A 209 -6.99 -4.47 1.66
N TYR A 210 -8.14 -3.81 1.75
CA TYR A 210 -8.94 -3.83 2.98
C TYR A 210 -9.50 -5.22 3.30
N LYS A 211 -9.89 -5.97 2.27
CA LYS A 211 -10.37 -7.35 2.40
C LYS A 211 -9.30 -8.31 2.94
N CYS A 212 -8.00 -8.02 2.77
CA CYS A 212 -6.91 -8.78 3.38
C CYS A 212 -6.75 -8.55 4.90
N ASN A 213 -7.60 -7.74 5.52
CA ASN A 213 -7.53 -7.42 6.95
C ASN A 213 -6.13 -6.94 7.42
N PRO A 214 -5.56 -5.89 6.81
CA PRO A 214 -4.27 -5.35 7.21
C PRO A 214 -4.37 -4.66 8.59
N ILE A 215 -3.33 -4.84 9.42
CA ILE A 215 -3.14 -4.12 10.69
C ILE A 215 -2.09 -3.04 10.45
N LYS A 216 -2.41 -1.77 10.72
CA LYS A 216 -1.43 -0.69 10.65
C LYS A 216 -0.59 -0.67 11.93
N ILE A 217 0.73 -0.79 11.80
CA ILE A 217 1.65 -0.93 12.95
C ILE A 217 2.66 0.20 13.09
N PHE A 218 2.71 1.08 12.10
CA PHE A 218 3.56 2.25 12.10
C PHE A 218 2.99 3.31 11.15
N GLU A 219 3.11 4.56 11.55
CA GLU A 219 2.87 5.73 10.73
C GLU A 219 3.88 6.82 11.09
N CYS A 220 4.43 7.46 10.06
CA CYS A 220 5.31 8.61 10.21
C CYS A 220 5.00 9.59 9.09
N THR A 221 4.93 10.88 9.42
CA THR A 221 4.87 11.96 8.43
C THR A 221 6.17 12.75 8.48
N VAL A 222 6.84 12.90 7.35
CA VAL A 222 7.90 13.88 7.16
C VAL A 222 7.25 15.13 6.57
N LYS A 223 7.04 16.13 7.40
CA LYS A 223 6.49 17.44 7.00
C LYS A 223 7.52 18.22 6.21
N ASP A 224 7.07 19.01 5.24
CA ASP A 224 7.90 19.99 4.53
C ASP A 224 9.21 19.39 3.96
N ILE A 225 9.08 18.24 3.29
CA ILE A 225 10.18 17.41 2.79
C ILE A 225 11.18 18.19 1.93
N ASP A 226 10.75 19.26 1.27
CA ASP A 226 11.54 20.00 0.29
C ASP A 226 12.26 21.23 0.86
N THR A 227 11.99 21.59 2.12
CA THR A 227 12.51 22.80 2.79
C THR A 227 13.13 22.45 4.15
N ASN A 228 12.37 22.53 5.24
CA ASN A 228 12.82 22.24 6.61
C ASN A 228 12.08 21.00 7.15
N PRO A 229 12.55 19.80 6.79
CA PRO A 229 11.82 18.57 7.05
C PRO A 229 11.66 18.30 8.54
N GLN A 230 10.44 17.96 8.96
CA GLN A 230 10.17 17.52 10.33
C GLN A 230 9.64 16.09 10.34
N ILE A 231 10.38 15.19 10.98
CA ILE A 231 9.99 13.79 11.11
C ILE A 231 9.06 13.63 12.32
N GLN A 232 7.82 13.24 12.05
CA GLN A 232 6.77 13.07 13.04
C GLN A 232 6.30 11.61 13.05
N ILE A 233 6.83 10.81 13.98
CA ILE A 233 6.38 9.44 14.21
C ILE A 233 5.06 9.48 15.00
N ASP A 234 4.02 8.83 14.49
CA ASP A 234 2.73 8.74 15.16
C ASP A 234 2.77 7.66 16.24
N MET A 235 2.92 8.10 17.49
CA MET A 235 2.98 7.23 18.65
C MET A 235 1.68 6.46 18.93
N LYS A 236 0.53 6.91 18.41
CA LYS A 236 -0.74 6.18 18.53
C LYS A 236 -0.75 4.92 17.66
N HIS A 237 -0.08 4.99 16.51
CA HIS A 237 -0.02 3.89 15.56
C HIS A 237 1.31 3.13 15.59
N TYR A 238 2.27 3.55 16.42
CA TYR A 238 3.47 2.77 16.68
C TYR A 238 3.18 1.61 17.63
N ILE A 239 3.19 0.40 17.07
CA ILE A 239 3.02 -0.83 17.87
C ILE A 239 4.40 -1.43 18.12
N LYS A 240 4.75 -1.65 19.40
CA LYS A 240 6.08 -2.15 19.78
C LYS A 240 6.38 -3.51 19.13
N PRO A 241 7.64 -3.79 18.77
CA PRO A 241 8.10 -5.07 18.23
C PRO A 241 7.55 -6.31 18.96
N SER A 242 7.63 -6.29 20.29
CA SER A 242 7.30 -7.43 21.16
C SER A 242 5.81 -7.56 21.49
N GLN A 243 5.00 -6.58 21.10
CA GLN A 243 3.57 -6.58 21.38
C GLN A 243 2.87 -7.62 20.49
N GLU A 244 1.98 -8.43 21.07
CA GLU A 244 1.27 -9.44 20.30
C GLU A 244 0.23 -8.79 19.40
N ARG A 245 -0.07 -9.41 18.25
CA ARG A 245 -1.17 -8.99 17.37
C ARG A 245 -2.33 -9.94 17.56
N ASP A 246 -2.97 -9.83 18.72
CA ASP A 246 -4.16 -10.64 18.98
C ASP A 246 -5.32 -10.26 18.05
N ALA A 247 -6.37 -11.09 18.04
CA ALA A 247 -7.56 -10.86 17.21
C ALA A 247 -8.31 -9.55 17.55
N ARG A 248 -7.99 -8.90 18.68
CA ARG A 248 -8.64 -7.66 19.14
C ARG A 248 -7.97 -6.42 18.57
N PHE A 249 -6.77 -6.52 17.98
CA PHE A 249 -6.14 -5.37 17.34
C PHE A 249 -7.00 -4.87 16.18
N PRO A 250 -7.33 -3.58 16.13
CA PRO A 250 -8.13 -3.04 15.05
C PRO A 250 -7.36 -3.11 13.73
N VAL A 251 -8.03 -3.67 12.72
CA VAL A 251 -7.63 -3.57 11.32
C VAL A 251 -7.90 -2.17 10.79
N VAL A 252 -7.25 -1.83 9.68
CA VAL A 252 -7.56 -0.59 8.97
C VAL A 252 -9.05 -0.58 8.57
N PRO A 253 -9.85 0.41 8.99
CA PRO A 253 -11.26 0.52 8.63
C PRO A 253 -11.42 0.72 7.13
N MET A 254 -12.37 0.03 6.51
CA MET A 254 -12.58 0.09 5.06
C MET A 254 -13.55 1.23 4.71
N PRO A 255 -13.17 2.22 3.90
CA PRO A 255 -14.11 3.26 3.46
C PRO A 255 -15.26 2.68 2.64
N THR A 256 -16.49 3.07 2.97
CA THR A 256 -17.67 2.64 2.21
C THR A 256 -17.77 3.29 0.84
N SER A 257 -17.05 4.39 0.61
CA SER A 257 -16.88 5.02 -0.71
C SER A 257 -16.26 4.09 -1.75
N LEU A 258 -15.61 3.01 -1.32
CA LEU A 258 -15.11 1.97 -2.21
C LEU A 258 -16.21 1.08 -2.76
N LEU A 259 -17.36 0.98 -2.08
CA LEU A 259 -18.42 0.04 -2.46
C LEU A 259 -19.11 0.44 -3.76
N LYS A 260 -19.39 -0.58 -4.58
CA LYS A 260 -20.32 -0.49 -5.70
C LYS A 260 -21.76 -0.66 -5.20
N VAL A 261 -22.73 -0.37 -6.07
CA VAL A 261 -24.15 -0.47 -5.72
C VAL A 261 -24.49 -1.91 -5.33
N GLU A 262 -23.99 -2.89 -6.06
CA GLU A 262 -24.27 -4.31 -5.82
C GLU A 262 -23.64 -4.80 -4.51
N GLU A 263 -22.50 -4.21 -4.10
CA GLU A 263 -21.82 -4.53 -2.86
C GLU A 263 -22.53 -3.90 -1.65
N TRP A 264 -23.16 -2.73 -1.83
CA TRP A 264 -24.08 -2.18 -0.84
C TRP A 264 -25.29 -3.09 -0.65
N ASP A 265 -25.88 -3.59 -1.74
CA ASP A 265 -27.01 -4.50 -1.68
C ASP A 265 -26.64 -5.82 -0.99
N GLU A 266 -25.46 -6.38 -1.30
CA GLU A 266 -24.92 -7.56 -0.63
C GLU A 266 -24.75 -7.34 0.88
N LEU A 267 -24.16 -6.21 1.29
CA LEU A 267 -23.98 -5.86 2.70
C LEU A 267 -25.34 -5.80 3.41
N LEU A 268 -26.29 -5.07 2.84
CA LEU A 268 -27.60 -4.84 3.44
C LEU A 268 -28.53 -6.05 3.39
N ALA A 269 -28.18 -7.08 2.62
CA ALA A 269 -28.88 -8.36 2.60
C ALA A 269 -28.36 -9.32 3.69
N LYS A 270 -27.08 -9.20 4.09
CA LYS A 270 -26.41 -10.14 5.00
C LYS A 270 -26.23 -9.60 6.42
N ALA A 271 -25.99 -8.30 6.57
CA ALA A 271 -25.75 -7.66 7.85
C ALA A 271 -27.08 -7.34 8.56
N ASN A 272 -27.12 -7.56 9.87
CA ASN A 272 -28.23 -7.15 10.72
C ASN A 272 -28.16 -5.63 10.94
N TYR A 273 -29.19 -4.91 10.52
CA TYR A 273 -29.20 -3.46 10.60
C TYR A 273 -29.11 -2.96 12.04
N ASP A 274 -29.97 -3.45 12.93
CA ASP A 274 -30.12 -2.90 14.29
C ASP A 274 -28.89 -3.17 15.17
N THR A 275 -28.24 -4.32 14.99
CA THR A 275 -27.13 -4.75 15.86
C THR A 275 -25.73 -4.54 15.25
N GLU A 276 -25.61 -4.37 13.92
CA GLU A 276 -24.29 -4.28 13.27
C GLU A 276 -24.07 -3.00 12.47
N ILE A 277 -25.13 -2.41 11.89
CA ILE A 277 -25.02 -1.20 11.07
C ILE A 277 -25.39 0.04 11.88
N ALA A 278 -26.58 0.06 12.50
CA ALA A 278 -27.11 1.19 13.25
C ALA A 278 -26.15 1.71 14.33
N PRO A 279 -25.43 0.85 15.09
CA PRO A 279 -24.45 1.32 16.08
C PRO A 279 -23.22 2.03 15.49
N LEU A 280 -22.99 1.91 14.18
CA LEU A 280 -21.85 2.51 13.47
C LEU A 280 -22.24 3.76 12.67
N LEU A 281 -23.50 4.16 12.69
CA LEU A 281 -23.97 5.33 11.96
C LEU A 281 -23.53 6.62 12.65
N SER A 282 -23.14 7.63 11.85
CA SER A 282 -22.83 8.97 12.33
C SER A 282 -24.08 9.73 12.79
N ASP A 283 -25.21 9.51 12.10
CA ASP A 283 -26.51 10.09 12.42
C ASP A 283 -27.55 8.98 12.67
N PRO A 284 -28.49 9.19 13.62
CA PRO A 284 -29.53 8.21 13.89
C PRO A 284 -30.49 8.08 12.69
N ILE A 285 -30.54 6.89 12.11
CA ILE A 285 -31.48 6.53 11.05
C ILE A 285 -32.44 5.46 11.61
N THR A 286 -33.73 5.73 11.48
CA THR A 286 -34.78 5.03 12.24
C THR A 286 -35.06 3.59 11.80
N SER A 287 -34.58 3.17 10.63
CA SER A 287 -34.79 1.81 10.12
C SER A 287 -33.91 1.48 8.91
N ILE A 288 -33.74 0.18 8.64
CA ILE A 288 -33.11 -0.30 7.40
C ILE A 288 -33.82 0.21 6.13
N VAL A 289 -35.14 0.40 6.19
CA VAL A 289 -35.93 0.91 5.06
C VAL A 289 -35.57 2.37 4.77
N ALA A 290 -35.45 3.20 5.82
CA ALA A 290 -34.98 4.56 5.69
C ALA A 290 -33.54 4.61 5.17
N PHE A 291 -32.65 3.77 5.70
CA PHE A 291 -31.26 3.68 5.24
C PHE A 291 -31.15 3.28 3.77
N LYS A 292 -31.92 2.29 3.31
CA LYS A 292 -31.93 1.82 1.91
C LYS A 292 -32.34 2.92 0.92
N LYS A 293 -33.25 3.81 1.32
CA LYS A 293 -33.72 4.95 0.52
C LYS A 293 -32.71 6.08 0.37
N LEU A 294 -31.67 6.12 1.20
CA LEU A 294 -30.61 7.12 1.07
C LEU A 294 -29.89 6.98 -0.27
N SER A 295 -29.48 8.13 -0.82
CA SER A 295 -28.55 8.16 -1.94
C SER A 295 -27.22 7.52 -1.55
N LYS A 296 -26.44 7.02 -2.52
CA LYS A 296 -25.12 6.43 -2.26
C LYS A 296 -24.22 7.36 -1.43
N LYS A 297 -24.16 8.65 -1.81
CA LYS A 297 -23.40 9.66 -1.07
C LYS A 297 -23.87 9.79 0.39
N LYS A 298 -25.19 9.80 0.63
CA LYS A 298 -25.74 9.87 1.99
C LYS A 298 -25.45 8.60 2.79
N LYS A 299 -25.44 7.42 2.16
CA LYS A 299 -25.02 6.17 2.81
C LYS A 299 -23.53 6.22 3.20
N GLU A 300 -22.67 6.74 2.33
CA GLU A 300 -21.24 6.93 2.61
C GLU A 300 -21.01 7.94 3.74
N GLU A 301 -21.75 9.05 3.78
CA GLU A 301 -21.67 10.02 4.88
C GLU A 301 -22.18 9.44 6.21
N SER A 302 -23.25 8.63 6.16
CA SER A 302 -23.89 8.05 7.35
C SER A 302 -23.11 6.86 7.92
N LEU A 303 -22.51 6.04 7.06
CA LEU A 303 -21.67 4.90 7.43
C LEU A 303 -20.34 5.03 6.69
N PRO A 304 -19.40 5.88 7.13
CA PRO A 304 -18.18 6.19 6.38
C PRO A 304 -17.21 5.01 6.29
N TYR A 305 -17.28 4.09 7.25
CA TYR A 305 -16.36 2.96 7.33
C TYR A 305 -17.08 1.66 7.66
N LEU A 306 -16.59 0.55 7.11
CA LEU A 306 -16.95 -0.80 7.53
C LEU A 306 -15.95 -1.32 8.54
N SER A 307 -16.49 -1.93 9.60
CA SER A 307 -15.74 -2.81 10.50
C SER A 307 -15.29 -4.08 9.77
N GLU A 308 -14.38 -4.83 10.39
CA GLU A 308 -13.95 -6.13 9.89
C GLU A 308 -15.13 -7.08 9.66
N LYS A 309 -16.06 -7.12 10.62
CA LYS A 309 -17.25 -7.97 10.55
C LYS A 309 -18.08 -7.64 9.32
N LEU A 310 -18.42 -6.35 9.14
CA LEU A 310 -19.27 -5.92 8.03
C LEU A 310 -18.63 -6.19 6.67
N ARG A 311 -17.34 -5.92 6.50
CA ARG A 311 -16.68 -6.20 5.20
C ARG A 311 -16.50 -7.69 4.93
N ASN A 312 -16.57 -8.57 5.94
CA ASN A 312 -16.51 -10.02 5.73
C ASN A 312 -17.79 -10.57 5.07
N TYR A 313 -18.91 -9.84 5.12
CA TYR A 313 -20.11 -10.19 4.36
C TYR A 313 -19.95 -10.02 2.85
N LEU A 314 -19.02 -9.16 2.43
CA LEU A 314 -18.85 -8.80 1.04
C LEU A 314 -17.99 -9.81 0.28
N SER A 315 -18.40 -10.13 -0.95
CA SER A 315 -17.67 -11.04 -1.83
C SER A 315 -16.38 -10.41 -2.37
N LEU A 316 -15.43 -11.25 -2.80
CA LEU A 316 -14.26 -10.77 -3.53
C LEU A 316 -14.66 -10.31 -4.93
N ARG A 317 -14.14 -9.16 -5.35
CA ARG A 317 -14.28 -8.72 -6.75
C ARG A 317 -13.55 -9.69 -7.66
N LYS A 318 -14.15 -10.00 -8.81
CA LYS A 318 -13.46 -10.73 -9.89
C LYS A 318 -12.12 -10.03 -10.18
N ILE A 319 -11.01 -10.77 -10.09
CA ILE A 319 -9.70 -10.25 -10.44
C ILE A 319 -9.61 -10.20 -11.97
N VAL A 320 -9.91 -9.05 -12.55
CA VAL A 320 -9.81 -8.84 -13.99
C VAL A 320 -8.38 -8.40 -14.33
N SER A 321 -7.63 -9.22 -15.07
CA SER A 321 -6.35 -8.77 -15.61
C SER A 321 -6.61 -7.82 -16.78
N VAL A 322 -6.45 -6.52 -16.57
CA VAL A 322 -6.49 -5.54 -17.66
C VAL A 322 -5.23 -5.75 -18.51
N VAL A 323 -5.41 -6.10 -19.78
CA VAL A 323 -4.31 -6.17 -20.77
C VAL A 323 -3.74 -4.76 -20.91
N GLN A 324 -2.43 -4.59 -20.66
CA GLN A 324 -1.75 -3.32 -20.92
C GLN A 324 -1.81 -3.00 -22.41
N LYS A 325 -2.69 -2.06 -22.79
CA LYS A 325 -2.78 -1.51 -24.15
C LYS A 325 -1.65 -0.50 -24.37
N SER A 326 -0.42 -0.96 -24.60
CA SER A 326 0.60 -0.30 -25.44
C SER A 326 2.00 -0.85 -25.14
N ARG A 327 2.78 -1.15 -26.19
CA ARG A 327 4.24 -1.26 -26.09
C ARG A 327 4.81 0.11 -25.70
N TYR A 328 5.61 0.14 -24.64
CA TYR A 328 6.43 1.31 -24.33
C TYR A 328 7.52 1.43 -25.41
N SER A 329 7.43 2.45 -26.26
CA SER A 329 8.55 2.89 -27.11
C SER A 329 9.36 3.92 -26.34
N ARG A 330 10.70 3.81 -26.39
CA ARG A 330 11.59 4.91 -26.01
C ARG A 330 11.35 6.08 -26.99
N SER A 331 11.41 7.33 -26.54
CA SER A 331 11.29 8.48 -27.44
C SER A 331 12.40 8.44 -28.49
N GLU A 332 12.02 8.55 -29.76
CA GLU A 332 12.96 8.61 -30.91
C GLU A 332 13.51 10.01 -31.17
N ASP A 333 13.29 10.98 -30.28
CA ASP A 333 13.93 12.30 -30.37
C ASP A 333 15.36 12.23 -29.83
N ARG A 334 16.26 11.71 -30.67
CA ARG A 334 17.69 12.06 -30.66
C ARG A 334 18.03 12.69 -32.00
N LYS A 335 17.63 13.95 -32.17
CA LYS A 335 18.32 14.87 -33.08
C LYS A 335 18.81 16.05 -32.24
N GLY A 336 20.12 16.08 -32.09
CA GLY A 336 20.93 17.03 -31.33
C GLY A 336 22.35 16.55 -31.46
#